data_AF-A0A7W0UA92-F1
#
_entry.id   AF-A0A7W0UA92-F1
#
_cell.length_a   1.000
_cell.length_b   1.000
_cell.length_c   1.000
_cell.angle_alpha   90.00
_cell.angle_beta   90.00
_cell.angle_gamma   90.00
#
_symmetry.space_group_name_H-M   'P 1'
#
loop_
_entity.id
_entity.type
_entity.pdbx_description
1 polymer ?
#
loop_
_entity_poly.entity_id
_entity_poly.type
_entity_poly.pdbx_seq_one_letter_code
_entity_poly.pdbx_strand_id
1 'polypeptide(L)'
;MLAAIDIHKAVFQTAVLEPAEGEITEERFKASREALVAWVQKWEGKLDAVAIEATTGWRWVARELQARGIEVHLTDAGHASALQGNRARPKNDRLDARWLVTLLAREMLPEAGLAPEEIQRLRDKTRLLKALADDHT
;
A
#
# COMPACT_ATOMS: atom_id res chain seq x y z
N MET A 1 -9.61 -3.29 12.50
CA MET A 1 -9.98 -3.04 11.08
C MET A 1 -8.81 -3.33 10.18
N LEU A 2 -9.09 -3.82 8.97
CA LEU A 2 -8.09 -4.04 7.93
C LEU A 2 -8.21 -2.96 6.88
N ALA A 3 -7.12 -2.51 6.29
CA ALA A 3 -7.18 -1.55 5.21
C ALA A 3 -6.26 -1.91 4.05
N ALA A 4 -6.48 -1.25 2.93
CA ALA A 4 -5.55 -1.24 1.82
C ALA A 4 -5.37 0.16 1.24
N ILE A 5 -4.16 0.43 0.75
CA ILE A 5 -3.81 1.67 0.07
C ILE A 5 -3.23 1.32 -1.30
N ASP A 6 -3.90 1.79 -2.34
CA ASP A 6 -3.35 1.88 -3.69
C ASP A 6 -2.75 3.29 -3.88
N ILE A 7 -1.47 3.31 -4.22
CA ILE A 7 -0.65 4.52 -4.29
C ILE A 7 -0.55 4.97 -5.74
N HIS A 8 -1.17 6.11 -6.04
CA HIS A 8 -0.98 6.84 -7.28
C HIS A 8 -0.08 8.07 -7.09
N LYS A 9 0.42 8.60 -8.22
CA LYS A 9 1.30 9.77 -8.23
C LYS A 9 0.67 11.00 -7.55
N ALA A 10 -0.65 11.18 -7.66
CA ALA A 10 -1.36 12.37 -7.16
C ALA A 10 -2.37 12.06 -6.05
N VAL A 11 -2.78 10.80 -5.90
CA VAL A 11 -3.86 10.40 -4.99
C VAL A 11 -3.55 9.08 -4.30
N PHE A 12 -4.07 8.92 -3.10
CA PHE A 12 -4.26 7.62 -2.46
C PHE A 12 -5.70 7.18 -2.68
N GLN A 13 -5.87 5.93 -3.09
CA GLN A 13 -7.14 5.23 -3.06
C GLN A 13 -7.07 4.26 -1.88
N THR A 14 -8.05 4.30 -0.99
CA THR A 14 -8.06 3.49 0.23
C THR A 14 -9.37 2.74 0.37
N ALA A 15 -9.30 1.57 1.00
CA ALA A 15 -10.46 0.81 1.42
C ALA A 15 -10.21 0.30 2.85
N VAL A 16 -11.16 0.49 3.74
CA VAL A 16 -11.12 0.00 5.13
C VAL A 16 -12.26 -0.97 5.33
N LEU A 17 -11.93 -2.19 5.72
CA LEU A 17 -12.85 -3.26 6.05
C LEU A 17 -13.03 -3.34 7.57
N GLU A 18 -14.28 -3.29 8.00
CA GLU A 18 -14.69 -3.68 9.36
C GLU A 18 -15.01 -5.18 9.37
N PRO A 19 -14.18 -6.04 10.00
CA PRO A 19 -14.36 -7.49 9.95
C PRO A 19 -15.66 -7.99 10.58
N ALA A 20 -16.20 -7.27 11.57
CA ALA A 20 -17.42 -7.68 12.27
C ALA A 20 -18.67 -7.60 11.37
N GLU A 21 -18.79 -6.52 10.59
CA GLU A 21 -19.96 -6.24 9.74
C GLU A 21 -19.71 -6.58 8.26
N GLY A 22 -18.44 -6.71 7.85
CA GLY A 22 -18.04 -6.87 6.46
C GLY A 22 -18.16 -5.58 5.63
N GLU A 23 -18.43 -4.45 6.27
CA GLU A 23 -18.55 -3.15 5.61
C GLU A 23 -17.20 -2.65 5.12
N ILE A 24 -17.19 -2.12 3.89
CA ILE A 24 -16.01 -1.52 3.28
C ILE A 24 -16.26 -0.04 3.04
N THR A 25 -15.44 0.80 3.67
CA THR A 25 -15.41 2.25 3.45
C THR A 25 -14.29 2.60 2.49
N GLU A 26 -14.62 3.23 1.37
CA GLU A 26 -13.65 3.62 0.34
C GLU A 26 -13.45 5.14 0.34
N GLU A 27 -12.20 5.58 0.29
CA GLU A 27 -11.84 7.00 0.30
C GLU A 27 -10.70 7.30 -0.67
N ARG A 28 -10.78 8.48 -1.28
CA ARG A 28 -9.75 9.01 -2.19
C ARG A 28 -9.29 10.38 -1.74
N PHE A 29 -8.00 10.54 -1.55
CA PHE A 29 -7.41 11.80 -1.08
C PHE A 29 -6.04 12.05 -1.72
N LYS A 30 -5.49 13.25 -1.52
CA LYS A 30 -4.20 13.66 -2.10
C LYS A 30 -3.07 12.73 -1.63
N ALA A 31 -2.17 12.36 -2.54
CA ALA A 31 -0.94 11.66 -2.20
C ALA A 31 0.06 12.61 -1.52
N SER A 32 -0.23 12.96 -0.26
CA SER A 32 0.67 13.76 0.59
C SER A 32 0.74 13.20 2.00
N ARG A 33 1.79 13.57 2.71
CA ARG A 33 2.04 13.16 4.09
C ARG A 33 0.93 13.64 5.02
N GLU A 34 0.49 14.88 4.86
CA GLU A 34 -0.54 15.51 5.68
C GLU A 34 -1.88 14.78 5.51
N ALA A 35 -2.24 14.46 4.26
CA ALA A 35 -3.47 13.75 3.96
C ALA A 35 -3.43 12.29 4.46
N LEU A 36 -2.30 11.60 4.33
CA LEU A 36 -2.12 10.26 4.92
C LEU A 36 -2.27 10.30 6.44
N VAL A 37 -1.64 11.25 7.12
CA VAL A 37 -1.74 11.38 8.59
C VAL A 37 -3.17 11.67 9.02
N ALA A 38 -3.87 12.59 8.34
CA ALA A 38 -5.26 12.89 8.62
C ALA A 38 -6.16 11.66 8.44
N TRP A 39 -5.92 10.86 7.39
CA TRP A 39 -6.65 9.62 7.17
C TRP A 39 -6.36 8.58 8.26
N VAL A 40 -5.10 8.37 8.66
CA VAL A 40 -4.78 7.45 9.77
C VAL A 40 -5.42 7.90 11.08
N GLN A 41 -5.42 9.21 11.37
CA GLN A 41 -6.07 9.78 12.55
C GLN A 41 -7.59 9.57 12.55
N LYS A 42 -8.25 9.61 11.40
CA LYS A 42 -9.69 9.32 11.30
C LYS A 42 -10.03 7.92 11.84
N TRP A 43 -9.12 6.97 11.71
CA TRP A 43 -9.27 5.59 12.15
C TRP A 43 -8.57 5.31 13.48
N GLU A 44 -8.29 6.33 14.29
CA GLU A 44 -7.52 6.34 15.54
C GLU A 44 -7.47 5.00 16.30
N GLY A 45 -6.35 4.28 16.17
CA GLY A 45 -6.08 3.02 16.90
C GLY A 45 -6.90 1.81 16.45
N LYS A 46 -7.72 1.93 15.40
CA LYS A 46 -8.58 0.85 14.88
C LYS A 46 -7.98 0.11 13.69
N LEU A 47 -6.94 0.66 13.06
CA LEU A 47 -6.25 -0.01 11.95
C LEU A 47 -5.23 -0.99 12.50
N ASP A 48 -5.49 -2.29 12.33
CA ASP A 48 -4.58 -3.35 12.76
C ASP A 48 -3.51 -3.57 11.70
N ALA A 49 -3.93 -3.72 10.44
CA ALA A 49 -3.06 -4.00 9.32
C ALA A 49 -3.47 -3.25 8.04
N VAL A 50 -2.48 -2.89 7.22
CA VAL A 50 -2.65 -2.18 5.95
C VAL A 50 -1.90 -2.91 4.84
N ALA A 51 -2.63 -3.33 3.80
CA ALA A 51 -2.04 -3.80 2.55
C ALA A 51 -1.63 -2.62 1.66
N ILE A 52 -0.43 -2.66 1.10
CA ILE A 52 0.07 -1.64 0.17
C ILE A 52 0.61 -2.33 -1.09
N GLU A 53 0.19 -1.84 -2.25
CA GLU A 53 0.82 -2.22 -3.51
C GLU A 53 2.23 -1.60 -3.59
N ALA A 54 3.26 -2.42 -3.83
CA ALA A 54 4.67 -2.02 -3.81
C ALA A 54 5.09 -1.20 -5.06
N THR A 55 4.31 -0.17 -5.39
CA THR A 55 4.54 0.78 -6.49
C THR A 55 5.34 2.02 -6.05
N THR A 56 5.43 3.06 -6.88
CA THR A 56 6.18 4.28 -6.52
C THR A 56 5.63 4.92 -5.24
N GLY A 57 6.50 5.15 -4.25
CA GLY A 57 6.15 5.84 -3.01
C GLY A 57 5.80 4.94 -1.82
N TRP A 58 5.68 3.61 -1.99
CA TRP A 58 5.29 2.70 -0.89
C TRP A 58 6.17 2.81 0.36
N ARG A 59 7.47 3.05 0.20
CA ARG A 59 8.45 3.02 1.31
C ARG A 59 8.16 4.02 2.41
N TRP A 60 7.87 5.26 2.03
CA TRP A 60 7.61 6.29 3.03
C TRP A 60 6.24 6.10 3.66
N VAL A 61 5.24 5.65 2.88
CA VAL A 61 3.90 5.33 3.40
C VAL A 61 3.98 4.20 4.43
N ALA A 62 4.66 3.10 4.09
CA ALA A 62 4.89 1.97 5.00
C ALA A 62 5.57 2.42 6.30
N ARG A 63 6.64 3.22 6.21
CA ARG A 63 7.33 3.75 7.40
C ARG A 63 6.43 4.62 8.27
N GLU A 64 5.58 5.47 7.67
CA GLU A 64 4.65 6.30 8.44
C GLU A 64 3.60 5.49 9.20
N LEU A 65 3.11 4.40 8.59
CA LEU A 65 2.14 3.50 9.21
C LEU A 65 2.80 2.68 10.32
N GLN A 66 3.98 2.10 10.04
CA GLN A 66 4.75 1.33 11.02
C GLN A 66 5.16 2.18 12.24
N ALA A 67 5.53 3.45 12.03
CA ALA A 67 5.83 4.38 13.12
C ALA A 67 4.63 4.66 14.04
N ARG A 68 3.41 4.30 13.61
CA ARG A 68 2.16 4.41 14.38
C ARG A 68 1.68 3.05 14.92
N GLY A 69 2.50 2.01 14.82
CA GLY A 69 2.19 0.67 15.31
C GLY A 69 1.26 -0.13 14.40
N ILE A 70 1.06 0.30 13.15
CA ILE A 70 0.19 -0.39 12.19
C ILE A 70 1.02 -1.44 11.43
N GLU A 71 0.52 -2.67 11.35
CA GLU A 71 1.14 -3.72 10.56
C GLU A 71 1.01 -3.41 9.05
N VAL A 72 2.06 -3.65 8.27
CA VAL A 72 2.07 -3.33 6.84
C VAL A 72 2.42 -4.57 6.04
N HIS A 73 1.49 -4.98 5.18
CA HIS A 73 1.70 -6.05 4.21
C HIS A 73 1.94 -5.42 2.85
N LEU A 74 3.07 -5.74 2.22
CA LEU A 74 3.33 -5.31 0.85
C LEU A 74 2.89 -6.38 -0.12
N THR A 75 2.33 -6.00 -1.26
CA THR A 75 2.08 -6.90 -2.38
C THR A 75 2.71 -6.36 -3.65
N ASP A 76 3.21 -7.27 -4.48
CA ASP A 76 3.62 -6.91 -5.84
C ASP A 76 2.38 -6.71 -6.73
N ALA A 77 2.41 -5.65 -7.55
CA ALA A 77 1.33 -5.26 -8.45
C ALA A 77 0.95 -6.39 -9.43
N GLY A 78 1.95 -7.10 -9.95
CA GLY A 78 1.75 -8.17 -10.92
C GLY A 78 1.09 -9.41 -10.29
N HIS A 79 1.47 -9.75 -9.06
CA HIS A 79 0.99 -10.95 -8.38
C HIS A 79 -0.45 -10.81 -7.88
N ALA A 80 -0.81 -9.68 -7.28
CA ALA A 80 -2.19 -9.48 -6.83
C ALA A 80 -3.19 -9.34 -7.99
N SER A 81 -2.74 -8.87 -9.17
CA SER A 81 -3.53 -8.87 -10.41
C SER A 81 -3.77 -10.27 -10.96
N ALA A 82 -2.78 -11.16 -10.89
CA ALA A 82 -2.92 -12.55 -11.35
C ALA A 82 -4.02 -13.32 -10.59
N LEU A 83 -4.23 -13.03 -9.30
CA LEU A 83 -5.29 -13.65 -8.48
C LEU A 83 -6.71 -13.17 -8.86
N GLN A 84 -6.83 -12.05 -9.57
CA GLN A 84 -8.12 -11.50 -9.98
C GLN A 84 -8.73 -12.23 -11.19
N GLY A 85 -7.92 -13.05 -11.89
CA GLY A 85 -8.32 -13.85 -13.04
C GLY A 85 -8.56 -13.05 -14.32
N ASN A 86 -8.93 -13.74 -15.40
CA ASN A 86 -9.12 -13.21 -16.75
C ASN A 86 -10.42 -12.37 -16.92
N ARG A 87 -10.88 -11.68 -15.87
CA ARG A 87 -12.02 -10.75 -16.00
C ARG A 87 -11.60 -9.64 -16.94
N ALA A 88 -12.26 -9.56 -18.10
CA ALA A 88 -12.07 -8.58 -19.15
C ALA A 88 -12.45 -7.15 -18.71
N ARG A 89 -11.79 -6.62 -17.67
CA ARG A 89 -11.62 -5.19 -17.51
C ARG A 89 -10.47 -4.77 -18.43
N PRO A 90 -10.56 -3.60 -19.09
CA PRO A 90 -9.40 -3.03 -19.76
C PRO A 90 -8.20 -3.07 -18.82
N LYS A 91 -6.99 -3.33 -19.35
CA LYS A 91 -5.70 -3.12 -18.67
C LYS A 91 -5.51 -1.64 -18.33
N ASN A 92 -6.40 -1.08 -17.53
CA ASN A 92 -6.26 0.24 -16.97
C ASN A 92 -5.98 0.04 -15.50
N ASP A 93 -4.68 -0.02 -15.24
CA ASP A 93 -3.99 0.39 -14.04
C ASP A 93 -4.75 0.22 -12.72
N ARG A 94 -4.24 -0.76 -11.98
CA ARG A 94 -4.24 -0.89 -10.52
C ARG A 94 -5.38 -1.68 -9.88
N LEU A 95 -4.94 -2.43 -8.88
CA LEU A 95 -5.77 -3.21 -7.99
C LEU A 95 -6.55 -2.25 -7.12
N ASP A 96 -7.85 -2.13 -7.40
CA ASP A 96 -8.79 -1.40 -6.58
C ASP A 96 -8.55 -1.73 -5.10
N ALA A 97 -8.36 -0.71 -4.24
CA ALA A 97 -8.03 -0.89 -2.83
C ALA A 97 -9.01 -1.85 -2.13
N ARG A 98 -10.27 -1.88 -2.58
CA ARG A 98 -11.28 -2.84 -2.15
C ARG A 98 -10.85 -4.31 -2.33
N TRP A 99 -10.25 -4.64 -3.48
CA TRP A 99 -9.76 -5.98 -3.76
C TRP A 99 -8.56 -6.33 -2.87
N LEU A 100 -7.62 -5.40 -2.70
CA LEU A 100 -6.46 -5.59 -1.83
C LEU A 100 -6.86 -5.88 -0.37
N VAL A 101 -7.79 -5.10 0.19
CA VAL A 101 -8.25 -5.33 1.57
C VAL A 101 -9.02 -6.66 1.68
N THR A 102 -9.72 -7.08 0.63
CA THR A 102 -10.39 -8.39 0.58
C THR A 102 -9.39 -9.54 0.57
N LEU A 103 -8.27 -9.40 -0.16
CA LEU A 103 -7.20 -10.41 -0.17
C LEU A 103 -6.52 -10.50 1.19
N LEU A 104 -6.23 -9.36 1.82
CA LEU A 104 -5.66 -9.29 3.16
C LEU A 104 -6.57 -9.99 4.18
N ALA A 105 -7.86 -9.67 4.18
CA ALA A 105 -8.84 -10.26 5.08
C ALA A 105 -9.04 -11.77 4.92
N ARG A 106 -8.69 -12.32 3.76
CA ARG A 106 -8.77 -13.75 3.46
C ARG A 106 -7.44 -14.47 3.65
N GLU A 107 -6.40 -13.78 4.11
CA GLU A 107 -5.03 -14.31 4.20
C GLU A 107 -4.53 -14.83 2.84
N MET A 108 -5.01 -14.23 1.74
CA MET A 108 -4.67 -14.60 0.37
C MET A 108 -3.79 -13.54 -0.32
N LEU A 109 -3.34 -12.53 0.42
CA LEU A 109 -2.50 -11.48 -0.14
C LEU A 109 -1.13 -12.06 -0.54
N PRO A 110 -0.69 -11.94 -1.81
CA PRO A 110 0.61 -12.43 -2.22
C PRO A 110 1.69 -11.46 -1.73
N GLU A 111 2.23 -11.75 -0.55
CA GLU A 111 3.17 -10.84 0.11
C GLU A 111 4.49 -10.68 -0.65
N ALA A 112 4.88 -9.44 -0.90
CA ALA A 112 6.21 -9.06 -1.30
C ALA A 112 7.03 -8.83 -0.02
N GLY A 113 7.98 -9.72 0.28
CA GLY A 113 8.77 -9.65 1.51
C GLY A 113 9.40 -8.27 1.75
N LEU A 114 9.09 -7.67 2.90
CA LEU A 114 9.74 -6.47 3.39
C LEU A 114 11.12 -6.85 3.94
N ALA A 115 12.19 -6.30 3.35
CA ALA A 115 13.52 -6.52 3.87
C ALA A 115 13.66 -5.88 5.27
N PRO A 116 14.45 -6.45 6.19
CA PRO A 116 14.77 -5.82 7.46
C PRO A 116 15.22 -4.37 7.27
N GLU A 117 14.92 -3.50 8.23
CA GLU A 117 15.07 -2.05 8.07
C GLU A 117 16.48 -1.65 7.60
N GLU A 118 17.52 -2.22 8.21
CA GLU A 118 18.91 -1.95 7.85
C GLU A 118 19.21 -2.30 6.38
N ILE A 119 18.75 -3.46 5.92
CA ILE A 119 18.89 -3.91 4.53
C ILE A 119 18.09 -2.98 3.61
N GLN A 120 16.88 -2.58 4.02
CA GLN A 120 16.05 -1.68 3.24
C GLN A 120 16.70 -0.29 3.08
N ARG A 121 17.31 0.25 4.14
CA ARG A 121 18.08 1.52 4.09
C ARG A 121 19.26 1.42 3.11
N LEU A 122 20.01 0.32 3.12
CA LEU A 122 21.12 0.11 2.18
C LEU A 122 20.64 0.04 0.72
N ARG A 123 19.54 -0.68 0.46
CA ARG A 123 18.92 -0.75 -0.86
C ARG A 123 18.45 0.61 -1.34
N ASP A 124 17.91 1.44 -0.44
CA ASP A 124 17.44 2.78 -0.77
C ASP A 124 18.60 3.72 -1.13
N LYS A 125 19.69 3.69 -0.36
CA LYS A 125 20.91 4.46 -0.67
C LYS A 125 21.48 4.10 -2.04
N THR A 126 21.55 2.81 -2.35
CA THR A 126 22.05 2.32 -3.65
C THR A 126 21.19 2.79 -4.81
N ARG A 127 19.85 2.77 -4.64
CA ARG A 127 18.91 3.29 -5.64
C ARG A 127 19.04 4.79 -5.84
N LEU A 128 19.19 5.56 -4.75
CA LEU A 128 19.41 7.00 -4.81
C LEU A 128 20.70 7.33 -5.57
N LEU A 129 21.80 6.64 -5.26
CA LEU A 129 23.07 6.84 -5.96
C LEU A 129 22.93 6.59 -7.46
N LYS A 130 22.23 5.51 -7.86
CA LYS A 130 21.96 5.24 -9.27
C LYS A 130 21.14 6.36 -9.93
N ALA A 131 20.04 6.77 -9.31
CA ALA A 131 19.19 7.84 -9.85
C ALA A 131 19.96 9.16 -10.03
N LEU A 132 20.80 9.53 -9.06
CA LEU A 132 21.65 10.71 -9.16
C LEU A 132 22.69 10.57 -10.28
N ALA A 133 23.28 9.38 -10.47
CA ALA A 133 24.24 9.15 -11.56
C ALA A 133 23.57 9.25 -12.94
N ASP A 134 22.37 8.68 -13.08
CA ASP A 134 21.58 8.73 -14.31
C ASP A 134 21.16 10.18 -14.66
N ASP A 135 20.92 11.05 -13.67
CA ASP A 135 20.58 12.48 -13.87
C ASP A 135 21.78 13.36 -14.30
N HIS A 136 23.02 12.91 -14.09
CA HIS A 136 24.24 13.66 -14.45
C HIS A 136 24.83 13.27 -15.82
N THR A 137 24.14 12.41 -16.58
CA THR A 137 24.54 11.95 -17.93
C THR A 137 23.56 12.44 -18.98
#